data_AF-A0AAE9UM69-F1
#
_entry.id   AF-A0AAE9UM69-F1
#
_cell.length_a   1.000
_cell.length_b   1.000
_cell.length_c   1.000
_cell.angle_alpha   90.00
_cell.angle_beta   90.00
_cell.angle_gamma   90.00
#
_symmetry.space_group_name_H-M   'P 1'
#
loop_
_entity.id
_entity.type
_entity.pdbx_description
1 polymer ?
#
loop_
_entity_poly.entity_id
_entity_poly.type
_entity_poly.pdbx_seq_one_letter_code
_entity_poly.pdbx_strand_id
1 'polypeptide(L)' 'MKELNSTQQLLVNNWQRKYYQLSEVLINSLVGLTVADTLAILAIARKERTWLKSIT' A
#
# COMPACT_ATOMS: atom_id res chain seq x y z
N MET A 1 7.69 -4.49 -17.30
CA MET A 1 7.48 -4.50 -15.82
C MET A 1 6.01 -4.79 -15.60
N LYS A 2 5.64 -5.62 -14.60
CA LYS A 2 4.23 -5.70 -14.20
C LYS A 2 3.99 -4.48 -13.31
N GLU A 3 3.04 -3.64 -13.71
CA GLU A 3 2.69 -2.42 -13.00
C GLU A 3 1.39 -2.63 -12.22
N LEU A 4 1.16 -1.77 -11.23
CA LEU A 4 -0.17 -1.69 -10.61
C LEU A 4 -1.19 -1.28 -11.66
N ASN A 5 -2.36 -1.90 -11.63
CA ASN A 5 -3.46 -1.45 -12.47
C ASN A 5 -3.96 -0.06 -12.02
N SER A 6 -4.73 0.61 -12.86
CA SER A 6 -5.21 1.97 -12.61
C SER A 6 -5.95 2.13 -11.27
N THR A 7 -6.76 1.14 -10.87
CA THR A 7 -7.46 1.16 -9.58
C THR A 7 -6.49 1.04 -8.41
N GLN A 8 -5.52 0.13 -8.49
CA GLN A 8 -4.50 -0.04 -7.45
C GLN A 8 -3.63 1.21 -7.31
N GLN A 9 -3.24 1.84 -8.42
CA GLN A 9 -2.50 3.11 -8.40
C GLN A 9 -3.30 4.21 -7.69
N LEU A 10 -4.60 4.34 -7.98
CA LEU A 10 -5.46 5.30 -7.29
C LEU A 10 -5.57 5.02 -5.79
N LEU A 11 -5.69 3.76 -5.40
CA LEU A 11 -5.75 3.37 -3.98
C LEU A 11 -4.44 3.72 -3.25
N VAL A 12 -3.30 3.37 -3.83
CA VAL A 12 -1.98 3.68 -3.28
C VAL A 12 -1.78 5.20 -3.19
N ASN A 13 -2.10 5.95 -4.24
CA ASN A 13 -1.97 7.41 -4.25
C ASN A 13 -2.85 8.07 -3.18
N ASN A 14 -4.12 7.66 -3.09
CA ASN A 14 -5.04 8.17 -2.08
C ASN A 14 -4.60 7.83 -0.66
N TRP A 15 -4.07 6.61 -0.46
CA TRP A 15 -3.48 6.20 0.79
C TRP A 15 -2.33 7.11 1.19
N GLN A 16 -1.34 7.28 0.31
CA GLN A 16 -0.14 8.08 0.59
C GLN A 16 -0.48 9.55 0.85
N ARG A 17 -1.51 10.08 0.18
CA ARG A 17 -2.01 11.44 0.43
C ARG A 17 -2.68 11.60 1.79
N LYS A 18 -3.40 10.58 2.26
CA LYS A 18 -4.20 10.65 3.49
C LYS A 18 -3.43 10.24 4.75
N TYR A 19 -2.49 9.33 4.60
CA TYR A 19 -1.77 8.73 5.72
C TYR A 19 -0.27 9.02 5.59
N TYR A 20 0.54 8.01 5.32
CA TYR A 20 1.99 8.10 5.22
C TYR A 20 2.46 7.45 3.92
N GLN A 21 3.69 7.80 3.50
CA GLN A 21 4.30 7.19 2.32
C GLN A 21 4.52 5.70 2.54
N LEU A 22 4.13 4.90 1.56
CA LEU A 22 4.39 3.46 1.58
C LEU A 22 5.81 3.21 1.10
N SER A 23 6.46 2.18 1.64
CA SER A 23 7.76 1.77 1.13
C SER A 23 7.62 1.21 -0.28
N GLU A 24 8.66 1.40 -1.09
CA GLU A 24 8.71 0.88 -2.46
C GLU A 24 8.55 -0.65 -2.49
N VAL A 25 9.12 -1.35 -1.50
CA VAL A 25 8.96 -2.80 -1.32
C VAL A 25 7.48 -3.19 -1.16
N LEU A 26 6.72 -2.45 -0.34
CA LEU A 26 5.30 -2.71 -0.17
C LEU A 26 4.55 -2.43 -1.47
N ILE A 27 4.80 -1.31 -2.13
CA ILE A 27 4.14 -0.96 -3.40
C ILE A 27 4.40 -2.03 -4.47
N ASN A 28 5.64 -2.49 -4.60
CA ASN A 28 6.02 -3.55 -5.54
C ASN A 28 5.37 -4.90 -5.20
N SER A 29 5.16 -5.20 -3.92
CA SER A 29 4.46 -6.43 -3.50
C SER A 29 2.98 -6.47 -3.89
N LEU A 30 2.37 -5.32 -4.19
CA LEU A 30 0.97 -5.23 -4.62
C LEU A 30 0.78 -5.62 -6.09
N VAL A 31 1.85 -5.67 -6.87
CA VAL A 31 1.81 -6.00 -8.29
C VAL A 31 1.35 -7.44 -8.48
N GLY A 32 0.32 -7.63 -9.32
CA GLY A 32 -0.25 -8.95 -9.60
C GLY A 32 -1.27 -9.42 -8.57
N LEU A 33 -1.50 -8.65 -7.50
CA LEU A 33 -2.61 -8.89 -6.57
C LEU A 33 -3.93 -8.41 -7.15
N THR A 34 -5.03 -8.89 -6.57
CA THR A 34 -6.35 -8.31 -6.84
C THR A 34 -6.50 -6.97 -6.13
N VAL A 35 -7.51 -6.19 -6.54
CA VAL A 35 -7.89 -4.95 -5.85
C VAL A 35 -8.32 -5.24 -4.41
N ALA A 36 -9.01 -6.35 -4.16
CA ALA A 36 -9.45 -6.74 -2.82
C ALA A 36 -8.26 -7.03 -1.89
N ASP A 37 -7.26 -7.79 -2.37
CA ASP A 37 -6.04 -8.07 -1.61
C ASP A 37 -5.25 -6.79 -1.33
N THR A 38 -5.21 -5.87 -2.30
CA THR A 38 -4.58 -4.56 -2.13
C THR A 38 -5.24 -3.77 -1.01
N LEU A 39 -6.57 -3.73 -0.97
CA LEU A 39 -7.32 -3.07 0.10
C LEU A 39 -7.06 -3.72 1.47
N ALA A 40 -6.98 -5.05 1.52
CA ALA A 40 -6.69 -5.77 2.75
C ALA A 40 -5.30 -5.42 3.30
N ILE A 41 -4.28 -5.42 2.43
CA ILE A 41 -2.90 -5.05 2.81
C ILE A 41 -2.82 -3.60 3.29
N LEU A 42 -3.46 -2.67 2.57
CA LEU A 42 -3.53 -1.28 2.99
C LEU A 42 -4.22 -1.17 4.36
N ALA A 43 -5.35 -1.86 4.58
CA ALA A 43 -6.04 -1.86 5.87
C ALA A 43 -5.16 -2.40 7.02
N ILE A 44 -4.42 -3.48 6.77
CA ILE A 44 -3.44 -4.05 7.72
C ILE A 44 -2.35 -3.04 8.03
N ALA A 45 -1.75 -2.43 7.00
CA ALA A 45 -0.73 -1.40 7.17
C ALA A 45 -1.25 -0.25 8.06
N ARG A 46 -2.53 0.15 7.91
CA ARG A 46 -3.19 1.12 8.79
C ARG A 46 -3.16 0.68 10.24
N LYS A 47 -3.67 -0.53 10.47
CA LYS A 47 -4.01 -1.06 11.78
C LYS A 47 -2.76 -1.33 12.59
N GLU A 48 -1.73 -1.87 11.94
CA GLU A 48 -0.49 -2.25 12.61
C GLU A 48 0.42 -1.08 12.91
N ARG A 49 0.11 0.14 12.42
CA ARG A 49 0.98 1.32 12.55
C ARG A 49 2.43 0.95 12.24
N THR A 50 2.65 0.14 11.20
CA THR A 50 3.97 -0.46 10.93
C THR A 50 5.05 0.61 10.71
N TRP A 51 4.66 1.84 10.35
CA TRP A 51 5.53 3.02 10.28
C TRP A 51 6.04 3.56 11.63
N LEU A 52 5.33 3.33 12.74
CA LEU A 52 5.79 3.72 14.08
C LEU A 52 6.89 2.76 14.57
N LYS A 53 6.81 1.48 14.19
CA LYS A 53 7.81 0.46 14.57
C LYS A 53 9.14 0.59 13.82
N SER A 54 9.20 1.35 12.72
CA SER A 54 10.45 1.61 12.01
C SER A 54 11.17 2.90 12.46
N ILE A 55 10.60 3.63 13.43
CA ILE A 55 11.14 4.90 13.97
C ILE A 55 11.57 4.77 15.45
N THR A 56 11.27 3.65 16.11
CA THR A 56 11.69 3.35 17.50
C THR A 56 12.63 2.16 17.52
#